data_AF-A0A0P7DAD4-F1
#
_entry.id   AF-A0A0P7DAD4-F1
#
_cell.length_a   1.000
_cell.length_b   1.000
_cell.length_c   1.000
_cell.angle_alpha   90.00
_cell.angle_beta   90.00
_cell.angle_gamma   90.00
#
_symmetry.space_group_name_H-M   'P 1'
#
loop_
_entity.id
_entity.type
_entity.pdbx_description
1 polymer ?
#
loop_
_entity_poly.entity_id
_entity_poly.type
_entity_poly.pdbx_seq_one_letter_code
_entity_poly.pdbx_strand_id
1 'polypeptide(L)'
;MRFDQPEAFATLKKAVSYFDEMDTLPEEAWISRDQASARSDMDEMIEEAMQALDVPQLSTLRSTYRQVEDKIRESRSEISELKEKRILAPDTDVSTLTRLTPTDTLREFTASTRGDYDLLIAAHEKNIAAYQGELTTLEGKLAARLEEIGITLTPDQVQVWLSSVVGDDVLTMSVVFASIKSAAQQLAELTRDSGENLDYARRYYGMVVMLHRMIVTMQQDFITRVNDEVLPQLQGFADEAEATTREARTLIKQGGSRESLENNIRANALTLRTINLYRSLVTEQRDRVTTSLTKSQRELAVATNTYRTVKLSAHVADLIRQGVKTFDTLAGLQVPVATSFENSAMREEFRKLTERMQQAK
;
A
#
# COMPACT_ATOMS: atom_id res chain seq x y z
N MET A 1 -8.74 12.38 7.27
CA MET A 1 -8.51 11.69 5.98
C MET A 1 -9.12 10.31 6.05
N ARG A 2 -9.91 9.88 5.06
CA ARG A 2 -10.39 8.51 4.96
C ARG A 2 -10.00 7.99 3.58
N PHE A 3 -9.23 6.89 3.55
CA PHE A 3 -9.15 5.99 2.40
C PHE A 3 -10.55 5.43 2.11
N ASP A 4 -10.77 4.83 0.93
CA ASP A 4 -12.09 4.29 0.58
C ASP A 4 -12.36 3.01 1.38
N GLN A 5 -12.76 3.20 2.64
CA GLN A 5 -13.06 2.14 3.59
C GLN A 5 -14.14 1.19 3.06
N PRO A 6 -15.26 1.66 2.49
CA PRO A 6 -16.25 0.77 1.88
C PRO A 6 -15.67 -0.12 0.79
N GLU A 7 -14.89 0.44 -0.14
CA GLU A 7 -14.27 -0.32 -1.23
C GLU A 7 -13.25 -1.33 -0.70
N ALA A 8 -12.32 -0.89 0.15
CA ALA A 8 -11.33 -1.77 0.76
C ALA A 8 -11.98 -2.94 1.51
N PHE A 9 -13.04 -2.70 2.28
CA PHE A 9 -13.75 -3.76 3.00
C PHE A 9 -14.52 -4.70 2.05
N ALA A 10 -15.08 -4.18 0.96
CA ALA A 10 -15.74 -5.00 -0.05
C ALA A 10 -14.74 -5.92 -0.75
N THR A 11 -13.57 -5.41 -1.12
CA THR A 11 -12.50 -6.16 -1.78
C THR A 11 -11.89 -7.19 -0.84
N LEU A 12 -11.60 -6.84 0.42
CA LEU A 12 -11.14 -7.79 1.44
C LEU A 12 -12.16 -8.93 1.64
N LYS A 13 -13.46 -8.64 1.61
CA LYS A 13 -14.50 -9.67 1.69
C LYS A 13 -14.44 -10.63 0.50
N LYS A 14 -14.21 -10.13 -0.73
CA LYS A 14 -14.04 -10.99 -1.92
C LYS A 14 -12.78 -11.85 -1.79
N ALA A 15 -11.67 -11.27 -1.34
CA ALA A 15 -10.43 -12.02 -1.10
C ALA A 15 -10.63 -13.19 -0.11
N VAL A 16 -11.41 -12.98 0.96
CA VAL A 16 -11.79 -14.05 1.90
C VAL A 16 -12.57 -15.18 1.21
N SER A 17 -13.47 -14.87 0.28
CA SER A 17 -14.22 -15.93 -0.41
C SER A 17 -13.33 -16.84 -1.26
N TYR A 18 -12.32 -16.29 -1.92
CA TYR A 18 -11.33 -17.09 -2.64
C TYR A 18 -10.45 -17.89 -1.68
N PHE A 19 -10.05 -17.31 -0.54
CA PHE A 19 -9.33 -18.04 0.49
C PHE A 19 -10.11 -19.24 1.03
N ASP A 20 -11.43 -19.09 1.23
CA ASP A 20 -12.29 -20.19 1.65
C ASP A 20 -12.49 -21.26 0.58
N GLU A 21 -12.54 -20.85 -0.68
CA GLU A 21 -12.68 -21.73 -1.84
C GLU A 21 -11.47 -22.66 -1.97
N MET A 22 -10.27 -22.20 -1.65
CA MET A 22 -9.05 -23.02 -1.70
C MET A 22 -9.15 -24.31 -0.87
N ASP A 23 -9.91 -24.32 0.24
CA ASP A 23 -10.09 -25.52 1.07
C ASP A 23 -10.86 -26.64 0.35
N THR A 24 -11.59 -26.34 -0.74
CA THR A 24 -12.43 -27.29 -1.50
C THR A 24 -11.88 -27.64 -2.87
N LEU A 25 -10.83 -26.94 -3.33
CA LEU A 25 -10.21 -27.11 -4.64
C LEU A 25 -9.03 -28.10 -4.61
N PRO A 26 -8.80 -28.84 -5.71
CA PRO A 26 -7.59 -29.64 -5.86
C PRO A 26 -6.34 -28.74 -5.91
N GLU A 27 -5.20 -29.27 -5.45
CA GLU A 27 -3.93 -28.52 -5.45
C GLU A 27 -3.51 -28.09 -6.86
N GLU A 28 -3.66 -28.97 -7.86
CA GLU A 28 -3.39 -28.68 -9.27
C GLU A 28 -4.51 -29.25 -10.16
N ALA A 29 -4.94 -28.48 -11.15
CA ALA A 29 -5.81 -28.98 -12.22
C ALA A 29 -5.52 -28.30 -13.56
N TRP A 30 -5.53 -29.09 -14.64
CA TRP A 30 -5.19 -28.60 -15.99
C TRP A 30 -6.35 -27.87 -16.68
N ILE A 31 -7.60 -28.23 -16.37
CA ILE A 31 -8.80 -27.73 -17.08
C ILE A 31 -9.80 -27.06 -16.13
N SER A 32 -9.83 -27.48 -14.87
CA SER A 32 -10.73 -26.94 -13.85
C SER A 32 -10.01 -25.95 -12.94
N ARG A 33 -10.79 -25.18 -12.18
CA ARG A 33 -10.28 -24.33 -11.10
C ARG A 33 -9.51 -25.16 -10.07
N ASP A 34 -8.43 -24.59 -9.56
CA ASP A 34 -7.51 -25.19 -8.61
C ASP A 34 -7.06 -24.16 -7.55
N GLN A 35 -6.27 -24.60 -6.59
CA GLN A 35 -5.78 -23.71 -5.53
C GLN A 35 -4.85 -22.59 -6.08
N ALA A 36 -4.15 -22.83 -7.18
CA ALA A 36 -3.27 -21.83 -7.79
C ALA A 36 -4.06 -20.66 -8.40
N SER A 37 -5.11 -20.97 -9.16
CA SER A 37 -6.01 -19.97 -9.74
C SER A 37 -6.76 -19.19 -8.66
N ALA A 38 -7.33 -19.86 -7.65
CA ALA A 38 -7.98 -19.16 -6.53
C ALA A 38 -7.00 -18.28 -5.73
N ARG A 39 -5.73 -18.70 -5.61
CA ARG A 39 -4.69 -17.88 -4.99
C ARG A 39 -4.41 -16.61 -5.80
N SER A 40 -4.31 -16.73 -7.12
CA SER A 40 -4.10 -15.59 -8.02
C SER A 40 -5.22 -14.56 -7.88
N ASP A 41 -6.49 -15.00 -7.92
CA ASP A 41 -7.63 -14.09 -7.79
C ASP A 41 -7.63 -13.36 -6.44
N MET A 42 -7.27 -14.05 -5.36
CA MET A 42 -7.16 -13.44 -4.04
C MET A 42 -5.99 -12.46 -3.95
N ASP A 43 -4.85 -12.76 -4.56
CA ASP A 43 -3.71 -11.85 -4.59
C ASP A 43 -4.04 -10.58 -5.41
N GLU A 44 -4.82 -10.69 -6.50
CA GLU A 44 -5.37 -9.54 -7.23
C GLU A 44 -6.30 -8.68 -6.36
N MET A 45 -7.23 -9.31 -5.62
CA MET A 45 -8.08 -8.58 -4.67
C MET A 45 -7.27 -7.92 -3.54
N ILE A 46 -6.17 -8.53 -3.11
CA ILE A 46 -5.26 -7.94 -2.14
C ILE A 46 -4.60 -6.68 -2.70
N GLU A 47 -4.20 -6.69 -3.96
CA GLU A 47 -3.64 -5.53 -4.64
C GLU A 47 -4.67 -4.39 -4.80
N GLU A 48 -5.88 -4.70 -5.26
CA GLU A 48 -6.98 -3.74 -5.31
C GLU A 48 -7.28 -3.14 -3.92
N ALA A 49 -7.27 -3.97 -2.88
CA ALA A 49 -7.47 -3.49 -1.51
C ALA A 49 -6.32 -2.57 -1.06
N MET A 50 -5.06 -2.84 -1.45
CA MET A 50 -3.93 -1.94 -1.16
C MET A 50 -4.13 -0.58 -1.82
N GLN A 51 -4.60 -0.55 -3.07
CA GLN A 51 -4.90 0.70 -3.78
C GLN A 51 -6.04 1.48 -3.11
N ALA A 52 -7.12 0.80 -2.70
CA ALA A 52 -8.24 1.41 -1.99
C ALA A 52 -7.85 1.95 -0.60
N LEU A 53 -6.84 1.35 0.05
CA LEU A 53 -6.28 1.78 1.33
C LEU A 53 -5.25 2.92 1.21
N ASP A 54 -4.80 3.26 0.00
CA ASP A 54 -3.96 4.43 -0.23
C ASP A 54 -4.76 5.72 0.03
N VAL A 55 -4.05 6.82 0.29
CA VAL A 55 -4.65 8.12 0.60
C VAL A 55 -4.50 9.02 -0.63
N PRO A 56 -5.58 9.28 -1.40
CA PRO A 56 -5.49 10.04 -2.66
C PRO A 56 -4.82 11.41 -2.52
N GLN A 57 -5.01 12.07 -1.38
CA GLN A 57 -4.39 13.36 -1.09
C GLN A 57 -2.87 13.26 -0.89
N LEU A 58 -2.36 12.17 -0.30
CA LEU A 58 -0.91 11.92 -0.19
C LEU A 58 -0.32 11.62 -1.57
N SER A 59 -1.03 10.82 -2.37
CA SER A 59 -0.65 10.55 -3.77
C SER A 59 -0.60 11.84 -4.61
N THR A 60 -1.60 12.72 -4.48
CA THR A 60 -1.60 14.04 -5.14
C THR A 60 -0.43 14.90 -4.69
N LEU A 61 -0.17 15.00 -3.39
CA LEU A 61 0.97 15.78 -2.87
C LEU A 61 2.31 15.26 -3.42
N ARG A 62 2.49 13.93 -3.48
CA ARG A 62 3.67 13.28 -4.08
C ARG A 62 3.79 13.58 -5.58
N SER A 63 2.70 13.47 -6.32
CA SER A 63 2.67 13.78 -7.76
C SER A 63 3.03 15.24 -8.03
N THR A 64 2.46 16.17 -7.25
CA THR A 64 2.81 17.60 -7.34
C THR A 64 4.28 17.85 -6.99
N TYR A 65 4.82 17.19 -5.97
CA TYR A 65 6.25 17.29 -5.63
C TYR A 65 7.14 16.94 -6.81
N ARG A 66 6.90 15.79 -7.46
CA ARG A 66 7.65 15.35 -8.65
C ARG A 66 7.53 16.35 -9.81
N GLN A 67 6.33 16.87 -10.07
CA GLN A 67 6.12 17.87 -11.11
C GLN A 67 6.92 19.15 -10.85
N VAL A 68 7.06 19.57 -9.59
CA VAL A 68 7.87 20.73 -9.22
C VAL A 68 9.36 20.44 -9.38
N GLU A 69 9.83 19.24 -9.01
CA GLU A 69 11.21 18.80 -9.29
C GLU A 69 11.52 18.78 -10.80
N ASP A 70 10.57 18.32 -11.61
CA ASP A 70 10.70 18.30 -13.06
C ASP A 70 10.82 19.71 -13.64
N LYS A 71 10.02 20.68 -13.15
CA LYS A 71 10.17 22.10 -13.51
C LYS A 71 11.53 22.68 -13.15
N ILE A 72 12.08 22.31 -11.98
CA ILE A 72 13.45 22.71 -11.60
C ILE A 72 14.46 22.13 -12.58
N ARG A 73 14.31 20.87 -12.99
CA ARG A 73 15.19 20.21 -13.95
C ARG A 73 15.12 20.87 -15.32
N GLU A 74 13.92 21.17 -15.79
CA GLU A 74 13.64 21.89 -17.03
C GLU A 74 14.29 23.28 -17.02
N SER A 75 14.02 24.09 -15.99
CA SER A 75 14.64 25.42 -15.85
C SER A 75 16.17 25.38 -15.81
N ARG A 76 16.77 24.34 -15.21
CA ARG A 76 18.23 24.17 -15.24
C ARG A 76 18.75 23.82 -16.63
N SER A 77 18.00 23.05 -17.40
CA SER A 77 18.31 22.74 -18.80
C SER A 77 18.26 24.02 -19.65
N GLU A 78 17.17 24.79 -19.53
CA GLU A 78 16.99 26.06 -20.24
C GLU A 78 18.12 27.05 -19.92
N ILE A 79 18.50 27.18 -18.64
CA ILE A 79 19.67 28.00 -18.24
C ILE A 79 20.94 27.55 -18.96
N SER A 80 21.16 26.25 -19.12
CA SER A 80 22.35 25.71 -19.79
C SER A 80 22.36 26.09 -21.26
N GLU A 81 21.23 25.93 -21.96
CA GLU A 81 21.07 26.35 -23.36
C GLU A 81 21.22 27.87 -23.54
N LEU A 82 20.65 28.66 -22.64
CA LEU A 82 20.79 30.12 -22.66
C LEU A 82 22.24 30.54 -22.44
N LYS A 83 22.99 29.86 -21.56
CA LYS A 83 24.41 30.11 -21.34
C LYS A 83 25.23 29.81 -22.59
N GLU A 84 24.90 28.76 -23.35
CA GLU A 84 25.54 28.46 -24.63
C GLU A 84 25.27 29.56 -25.66
N LYS A 85 23.99 29.95 -25.84
CA LYS A 85 23.59 31.05 -26.75
C LYS A 85 24.28 32.37 -26.37
N ARG A 86 24.37 32.66 -25.08
CA ARG A 86 25.04 33.86 -24.53
C ARG A 86 26.52 33.95 -24.90
N ILE A 87 27.25 32.84 -24.92
CA ILE A 87 28.69 32.85 -25.27
C ILE A 87 28.91 33.40 -26.68
N LEU A 88 28.01 33.07 -27.60
CA LEU A 88 28.06 33.46 -29.02
C LEU A 88 27.48 34.85 -29.29
N ALA A 89 26.81 35.46 -28.31
CA ALA A 89 26.10 36.72 -28.48
C ALA A 89 27.03 37.95 -28.34
N PRO A 90 26.72 39.07 -29.03
CA PRO A 90 27.39 40.34 -28.84
C PRO A 90 27.34 40.83 -27.39
N ASP A 91 28.47 41.38 -26.92
CA ASP A 91 28.65 41.89 -25.56
C ASP A 91 28.07 43.28 -25.39
N THR A 92 26.74 43.36 -25.40
CA THR A 92 25.98 44.60 -25.22
C THR A 92 24.86 44.41 -24.21
N ASP A 93 24.41 45.51 -23.62
CA ASP A 93 23.26 45.54 -22.73
C ASP A 93 21.98 44.98 -23.37
N VAL A 94 20.95 44.77 -22.55
CA VAL A 94 19.64 44.27 -22.97
C VAL A 94 19.11 45.10 -24.13
N SER A 95 18.75 44.45 -25.24
CA SER A 95 18.26 45.09 -26.44
C SER A 95 16.94 45.84 -26.17
N THR A 96 16.71 46.91 -26.93
CA THR A 96 15.48 47.71 -26.81
C THR A 96 14.24 46.89 -27.15
N LEU A 97 14.38 45.93 -28.06
CA LEU A 97 13.31 45.04 -28.49
C LEU A 97 12.91 44.06 -27.37
N THR A 98 13.88 43.45 -26.70
CA THR A 98 13.64 42.59 -25.53
C THR A 98 13.03 43.36 -24.35
N ARG A 99 13.48 44.61 -24.10
CA ARG A 99 12.91 45.47 -23.04
C ARG A 99 11.43 45.78 -23.23
N LEU A 100 10.98 45.92 -24.48
CA LEU A 100 9.58 46.24 -24.80
C LEU A 100 8.71 44.99 -24.96
N THR A 101 9.30 43.79 -24.84
CA THR A 101 8.60 42.53 -25.00
C THR A 101 7.93 42.09 -23.68
N PRO A 102 6.60 41.84 -23.68
CA PRO A 102 5.82 41.76 -22.44
C PRO A 102 5.85 40.40 -21.73
N THR A 103 6.32 39.33 -22.37
CA THR A 103 6.34 37.97 -21.78
C THR A 103 7.70 37.31 -21.97
N ASP A 104 8.08 36.43 -21.04
CA ASP A 104 9.38 35.77 -21.06
C ASP A 104 9.53 34.82 -22.25
N THR A 105 8.46 34.12 -22.64
CA THR A 105 8.42 33.31 -23.87
C THR A 105 8.71 34.13 -25.12
N LEU A 106 8.14 35.33 -25.26
CA LEU A 106 8.43 36.21 -26.40
C LEU A 106 9.84 36.83 -26.32
N ARG A 107 10.37 37.03 -25.12
CA ARG A 107 11.75 37.52 -24.92
C ARG A 107 12.76 36.49 -25.42
N GLU A 108 12.48 35.21 -25.29
CA GLU A 108 13.37 34.16 -25.80
C GLU A 108 13.53 34.22 -27.33
N PHE A 109 12.46 34.51 -28.07
CA PHE A 109 12.51 34.67 -29.53
C PHE A 109 13.20 35.95 -29.99
N THR A 110 13.30 36.96 -29.13
CA THR A 110 13.85 38.28 -29.46
C THR A 110 15.23 38.51 -28.86
N ALA A 111 15.69 37.63 -27.97
CA ALA A 111 16.98 37.67 -27.33
C ALA A 111 18.11 37.53 -28.36
N SER A 112 18.98 38.53 -28.40
CA SER A 112 20.10 38.58 -29.34
C SER A 112 21.40 39.10 -28.74
N THR A 113 21.38 39.64 -27.51
CA THR A 113 22.56 40.19 -26.82
C THR A 113 22.88 39.43 -25.54
N ARG A 114 24.12 39.56 -25.03
CA ARG A 114 24.46 38.98 -23.71
C ARG A 114 23.55 39.46 -22.60
N GLY A 115 23.19 40.75 -22.59
CA GLY A 115 22.24 41.31 -21.63
C GLY A 115 20.83 40.70 -21.72
N ASP A 116 20.36 40.36 -22.92
CA ASP A 116 19.07 39.68 -23.10
C ASP A 116 19.08 38.27 -22.49
N TYR A 117 20.14 37.51 -22.77
CA TYR A 117 20.30 36.16 -22.21
C TYR A 117 20.54 36.19 -20.70
N ASP A 118 21.28 37.17 -20.17
CA ASP A 118 21.47 37.36 -18.73
C ASP A 118 20.13 37.60 -18.00
N LEU A 119 19.21 38.37 -18.62
CA LEU A 119 17.88 38.60 -18.08
C LEU A 119 17.02 37.33 -18.05
N LEU A 120 17.07 36.51 -19.11
CA LEU A 120 16.37 35.22 -19.16
C LEU A 120 16.94 34.23 -18.14
N ILE A 121 18.27 34.11 -18.05
CA ILE A 121 18.93 33.25 -17.06
C ILE A 121 18.50 33.65 -15.65
N ALA A 122 18.51 34.94 -15.32
CA ALA A 122 18.06 35.43 -14.01
C ALA A 122 16.58 35.12 -13.73
N ALA A 123 15.72 35.11 -14.75
CA ALA A 123 14.33 34.73 -14.62
C ALA A 123 14.17 33.24 -14.28
N HIS A 124 14.87 32.34 -14.98
CA HIS A 124 14.87 30.91 -14.65
C HIS A 124 15.50 30.63 -13.27
N GLU A 125 16.57 31.33 -12.89
CA GLU A 125 17.16 31.22 -11.55
C GLU A 125 16.16 31.63 -10.45
N LYS A 126 15.37 32.69 -10.68
CA LYS A 126 14.29 33.09 -9.80
C LYS A 126 13.16 32.05 -9.74
N ASN A 127 12.79 31.46 -10.87
CA ASN A 127 11.80 30.38 -10.92
C ASN A 127 12.27 29.16 -10.11
N ILE A 128 13.53 28.75 -10.25
CA ILE A 128 14.13 27.68 -9.44
C ILE A 128 14.00 27.99 -7.95
N ALA A 129 14.34 29.20 -7.51
CA ALA A 129 14.22 29.59 -6.11
C ALA A 129 12.76 29.54 -5.63
N ALA A 130 11.80 29.96 -6.46
CA ALA A 130 10.38 29.86 -6.14
C ALA A 130 9.90 28.40 -6.04
N TYR A 131 10.29 27.55 -6.97
CA TYR A 131 9.99 26.11 -6.96
C TYR A 131 10.61 25.41 -5.75
N GLN A 132 11.84 25.76 -5.35
CA GLN A 132 12.44 25.24 -4.12
C GLN A 132 11.61 25.59 -2.88
N GLY A 133 11.09 26.82 -2.79
CA GLY A 133 10.17 27.20 -1.71
C GLY A 133 8.83 26.44 -1.75
N GLU A 134 8.35 26.12 -2.96
CA GLU A 134 7.17 25.27 -3.16
C GLU A 134 7.42 23.83 -2.66
N LEU A 135 8.57 23.24 -2.98
CA LEU A 135 8.96 21.92 -2.46
C LEU A 135 8.97 21.89 -0.93
N THR A 136 9.59 22.88 -0.27
CA THR A 136 9.59 22.96 1.20
C THR A 136 8.18 23.07 1.77
N THR A 137 7.30 23.80 1.10
CA THR A 137 5.89 23.90 1.50
C THR A 137 5.16 22.55 1.35
N LEU A 138 5.44 21.82 0.27
CA LEU A 138 4.88 20.48 0.03
C LEU A 138 5.40 19.46 1.05
N GLU A 139 6.69 19.49 1.37
CA GLU A 139 7.32 18.65 2.41
C GLU A 139 6.64 18.86 3.77
N GLY A 140 6.42 20.11 4.17
CA GLY A 140 5.69 20.44 5.41
C GLY A 140 4.24 19.97 5.42
N LYS A 141 3.52 20.14 4.29
CA LYS A 141 2.15 19.61 4.15
C LYS A 141 2.14 18.09 4.25
N LEU A 142 3.07 17.42 3.58
CA LEU A 142 3.14 15.97 3.57
C LEU A 142 3.47 15.43 4.96
N ALA A 143 4.44 16.02 5.67
CA ALA A 143 4.75 15.68 7.06
C ALA A 143 3.52 15.80 7.97
N ALA A 144 2.77 16.91 7.89
CA ALA A 144 1.55 17.10 8.68
C ALA A 144 0.47 16.05 8.36
N ARG A 145 0.33 15.66 7.09
CA ARG A 145 -0.63 14.61 6.69
C ARG A 145 -0.22 13.22 7.14
N LEU A 146 1.08 12.91 7.12
CA LEU A 146 1.61 11.67 7.65
C LEU A 146 1.37 11.59 9.16
N GLU A 147 1.52 12.70 9.87
CA GLU A 147 1.25 12.78 11.31
C GLU A 147 -0.23 12.48 11.63
N GLU A 148 -1.18 12.97 10.81
CA GLU A 148 -2.62 12.67 10.94
C GLU A 148 -2.94 11.16 10.87
N ILE A 149 -2.10 10.37 10.20
CA ILE A 149 -2.23 8.90 10.11
C ILE A 149 -1.25 8.16 11.04
N GLY A 150 -0.61 8.88 11.96
CA GLY A 150 0.25 8.32 13.00
C GLY A 150 1.70 8.06 12.57
N ILE A 151 2.16 8.67 11.48
CA ILE A 151 3.54 8.60 10.98
C ILE A 151 4.22 9.94 11.23
N THR A 152 5.08 10.00 12.25
CA THR A 152 5.82 11.23 12.58
C THR A 152 7.13 11.30 11.81
N LEU A 153 7.21 12.24 10.87
CA LEU A 153 8.44 12.58 10.14
C LEU A 153 8.62 14.10 10.12
N THR A 154 9.87 14.55 10.18
CA THR A 154 10.21 15.96 9.92
C THR A 154 10.16 16.26 8.41
N PRO A 155 9.97 17.52 7.99
CA PRO A 155 10.05 17.89 6.57
C PRO A 155 11.35 17.41 5.89
N ASP A 156 12.49 17.53 6.59
CA ASP A 156 13.78 17.05 6.08
C ASP A 156 13.79 15.52 5.88
N GLN A 157 13.16 14.76 6.78
CA GLN A 157 13.03 13.30 6.63
C GLN A 157 12.12 12.94 5.46
N VAL A 158 11.05 13.70 5.26
CA VAL A 158 10.15 13.55 4.11
C VAL A 158 10.89 13.81 2.80
N GLN A 159 11.69 14.88 2.71
CA GLN A 159 12.52 15.18 1.55
C GLN A 159 13.49 14.03 1.22
N VAL A 160 14.16 13.48 2.23
CA VAL A 160 15.07 12.34 2.04
C VAL A 160 14.33 11.11 1.49
N TRP A 161 13.08 10.88 1.90
CA TRP A 161 12.29 9.76 1.38
C TRP A 161 11.83 10.02 -0.05
N LEU A 162 11.36 11.23 -0.36
CA LEU A 162 10.90 11.59 -1.70
C LEU A 162 12.02 11.61 -2.75
N SER A 163 13.24 11.95 -2.35
CA SER A 163 14.42 12.02 -3.23
C SER A 163 15.09 10.67 -3.50
N SER A 164 14.69 9.60 -2.81
CA SER A 164 15.27 8.27 -2.94
C SER A 164 14.35 7.35 -3.75
N VAL A 165 14.94 6.56 -4.67
CA VAL A 165 14.24 5.54 -5.47
C VAL A 165 13.48 4.52 -4.60
N VAL A 166 14.03 4.23 -3.41
CA VAL A 166 13.47 3.29 -2.43
C VAL A 166 12.67 4.02 -1.34
N GLY A 167 12.90 5.32 -1.14
CA GLY A 167 12.21 6.09 -0.10
C GLY A 167 10.73 6.30 -0.42
N ASP A 168 10.38 6.34 -1.71
CA ASP A 168 8.99 6.37 -2.17
C ASP A 168 8.22 5.08 -1.81
N ASP A 169 8.89 3.92 -1.93
CA ASP A 169 8.32 2.62 -1.53
C ASP A 169 8.11 2.59 -0.02
N VAL A 170 9.12 2.98 0.77
CA VAL A 170 9.02 3.02 2.24
C VAL A 170 7.89 3.95 2.70
N LEU A 171 7.72 5.10 2.04
CA LEU A 171 6.61 6.02 2.32
C LEU A 171 5.26 5.37 2.05
N THR A 172 5.10 4.78 0.86
CA THR A 172 3.86 4.09 0.45
C THR A 172 3.53 2.96 1.43
N MET A 173 4.51 2.13 1.76
CA MET A 173 4.36 1.04 2.73
C MET A 173 3.91 1.55 4.10
N SER A 174 4.45 2.68 4.56
CA SER A 174 4.12 3.24 5.86
C SER A 174 2.66 3.70 5.90
N VAL A 175 2.19 4.36 4.83
CA VAL A 175 0.80 4.81 4.68
C VAL A 175 -0.15 3.61 4.67
N VAL A 176 0.11 2.61 3.82
CA VAL A 176 -0.71 1.40 3.72
C VAL A 176 -0.75 0.65 5.06
N PHE A 177 0.40 0.54 5.75
CA PHE A 177 0.46 -0.09 7.07
C PHE A 177 -0.40 0.63 8.12
N ALA A 178 -0.39 1.96 8.13
CA ALA A 178 -1.26 2.76 8.99
C ALA A 178 -2.75 2.52 8.68
N SER A 179 -3.10 2.48 7.40
CA SER A 179 -4.47 2.15 6.95
C SER A 179 -4.89 0.74 7.37
N ILE A 180 -4.01 -0.26 7.20
CA ILE A 180 -4.25 -1.64 7.63
C ILE A 180 -4.49 -1.72 9.14
N LYS A 181 -3.67 -1.04 9.94
CA LYS A 181 -3.85 -0.98 11.40
C LYS A 181 -5.21 -0.40 11.78
N SER A 182 -5.62 0.68 11.12
CA SER A 182 -6.95 1.28 11.35
C SER A 182 -8.08 0.34 10.96
N ALA A 183 -7.98 -0.35 9.81
CA ALA A 183 -8.98 -1.31 9.37
C ALA A 183 -9.09 -2.51 10.33
N ALA A 184 -7.95 -3.05 10.79
CA ALA A 184 -7.92 -4.14 11.75
C ALA A 184 -8.61 -3.77 13.08
N GLN A 185 -8.40 -2.54 13.57
CA GLN A 185 -9.07 -2.03 14.78
C GLN A 185 -10.59 -1.98 14.60
N GLN A 186 -11.07 -1.46 13.47
CA GLN A 186 -12.50 -1.41 13.17
C GLN A 186 -13.13 -2.81 13.05
N LEU A 187 -12.42 -3.76 12.43
CA LEU A 187 -12.88 -5.16 12.37
C LEU A 187 -12.96 -5.80 13.77
N ALA A 188 -12.03 -5.49 14.66
CA ALA A 188 -12.06 -5.96 16.04
C ALA A 188 -13.26 -5.38 16.81
N GLU A 189 -13.59 -4.11 16.60
CA GLU A 189 -14.79 -3.47 17.16
C GLU A 189 -16.07 -4.13 16.65
N LEU A 190 -16.22 -4.29 15.33
CA LEU A 190 -17.37 -4.96 14.72
C LEU A 190 -17.54 -6.40 15.19
N THR A 191 -16.42 -7.11 15.44
CA THR A 191 -16.45 -8.46 16.00
C THR A 191 -16.98 -8.46 17.43
N ARG A 192 -16.55 -7.51 18.26
CA ARG A 192 -17.03 -7.36 19.64
C ARG A 192 -18.51 -7.01 19.69
N ASP A 193 -18.94 -6.07 18.84
CA ASP A 193 -20.32 -5.59 18.80
C ASP A 193 -21.30 -6.63 18.24
N SER A 194 -20.80 -7.62 17.48
CA SER A 194 -21.62 -8.69 16.91
C SER A 194 -22.20 -9.68 17.92
N GLY A 195 -21.81 -9.59 19.21
CA GLY A 195 -22.48 -10.29 20.31
C GLY A 195 -22.60 -11.81 20.14
N GLU A 196 -21.52 -12.48 19.73
CA GLU A 196 -21.44 -13.94 19.50
C GLU A 196 -22.05 -14.45 18.18
N ASN A 197 -22.41 -13.58 17.23
CA ASN A 197 -22.77 -14.05 15.90
C ASN A 197 -21.52 -14.61 15.17
N LEU A 198 -21.41 -15.93 15.16
CA LEU A 198 -20.29 -16.68 14.60
C LEU A 198 -20.09 -16.44 13.09
N ASP A 199 -21.14 -16.09 12.34
CA ASP A 199 -21.02 -15.79 10.90
C ASP A 199 -20.34 -14.43 10.66
N TYR A 200 -20.70 -13.41 11.44
CA TYR A 200 -20.03 -12.11 11.41
C TYR A 200 -18.58 -12.23 11.90
N ALA A 201 -18.36 -12.95 13.00
CA ALA A 201 -17.01 -13.19 13.51
C ALA A 201 -16.13 -13.88 12.46
N ARG A 202 -16.62 -14.96 11.83
CA ARG A 202 -15.91 -15.64 10.73
C ARG A 202 -15.50 -14.64 9.65
N ARG A 203 -16.45 -13.85 9.15
CA ARG A 203 -16.18 -12.86 8.09
C ARG A 203 -15.13 -11.82 8.50
N TYR A 204 -15.21 -11.27 9.72
CA TYR A 204 -14.26 -10.25 10.18
C TYR A 204 -12.86 -10.80 10.42
N TYR A 205 -12.74 -11.99 11.03
CA TYR A 205 -11.45 -12.66 11.17
C TYR A 205 -10.83 -13.03 9.82
N GLY A 206 -11.65 -13.43 8.82
CA GLY A 206 -11.17 -13.64 7.46
C GLY A 206 -10.54 -12.38 6.88
N MET A 207 -11.18 -11.22 7.04
CA MET A 207 -10.61 -9.95 6.55
C MET A 207 -9.33 -9.57 7.30
N VAL A 208 -9.20 -9.89 8.60
CA VAL A 208 -7.94 -9.74 9.34
C VAL A 208 -6.82 -10.59 8.75
N VAL A 209 -7.11 -11.83 8.31
CA VAL A 209 -6.13 -12.67 7.59
C VAL A 209 -5.65 -11.96 6.32
N MET A 210 -6.58 -11.39 5.54
CA MET A 210 -6.24 -10.67 4.31
C MET A 210 -5.37 -9.44 4.58
N LEU A 211 -5.68 -8.67 5.63
CA LEU A 211 -4.86 -7.53 6.07
C LEU A 211 -3.43 -7.95 6.44
N HIS A 212 -3.26 -9.06 7.17
CA HIS A 212 -1.92 -9.58 7.46
C HIS A 212 -1.18 -10.05 6.21
N ARG A 213 -1.91 -10.62 5.25
CA ARG A 213 -1.33 -11.07 3.99
C ARG A 213 -0.85 -9.90 3.15
N MET A 214 -1.62 -8.80 3.08
CA MET A 214 -1.18 -7.56 2.44
C MET A 214 0.17 -7.06 2.98
N ILE A 215 0.36 -7.07 4.31
CA ILE A 215 1.63 -6.68 4.93
C ILE A 215 2.77 -7.58 4.45
N VAL A 216 2.54 -8.90 4.42
CA VAL A 216 3.54 -9.89 3.98
C VAL A 216 3.90 -9.68 2.51
N THR A 217 2.91 -9.56 1.63
CA THR A 217 3.10 -9.32 0.19
C THR A 217 3.92 -8.06 -0.05
N MET A 218 3.49 -6.94 0.53
CA MET A 218 4.16 -5.65 0.38
C MET A 218 5.63 -5.66 0.86
N GLN A 219 5.93 -6.40 1.93
CA GLN A 219 7.31 -6.57 2.42
C GLN A 219 8.15 -7.46 1.49
N GLN A 220 7.56 -8.49 0.90
CA GLN A 220 8.22 -9.36 -0.08
C GLN A 220 8.53 -8.61 -1.37
N ASP A 221 7.58 -7.81 -1.87
CA ASP A 221 7.74 -7.01 -3.08
C ASP A 221 8.88 -6.00 -2.90
N PHE A 222 8.92 -5.31 -1.77
CA PHE A 222 10.03 -4.41 -1.43
C PHE A 222 11.39 -5.11 -1.45
N ILE A 223 11.50 -6.28 -0.81
CA ILE A 223 12.75 -7.05 -0.77
C ILE A 223 13.17 -7.49 -2.17
N THR A 224 12.22 -7.98 -2.97
CA THR A 224 12.43 -8.43 -4.35
C THR A 224 12.93 -7.28 -5.20
N ARG A 225 12.24 -6.14 -5.17
CA ARG A 225 12.64 -4.93 -5.90
C ARG A 225 14.06 -4.47 -5.55
N VAL A 226 14.38 -4.44 -4.25
CA VAL A 226 15.73 -4.06 -3.82
C VAL A 226 16.79 -5.03 -4.37
N ASN A 227 16.54 -6.33 -4.28
CA ASN A 227 17.51 -7.35 -4.70
C ASN A 227 17.66 -7.44 -6.22
N ASP A 228 16.57 -7.31 -6.95
CA ASP A 228 16.50 -7.68 -8.37
C ASP A 228 16.58 -6.46 -9.30
N GLU A 229 16.23 -5.27 -8.80
CA GLU A 229 16.28 -4.02 -9.59
C GLU A 229 17.33 -3.05 -9.04
N VAL A 230 17.20 -2.64 -7.78
CA VAL A 230 17.96 -1.49 -7.24
C VAL A 230 19.43 -1.83 -7.04
N LEU A 231 19.75 -2.92 -6.34
CA LEU A 231 21.14 -3.31 -6.10
C LEU A 231 21.90 -3.63 -7.40
N PRO A 232 21.31 -4.35 -8.38
CA PRO A 232 21.94 -4.57 -9.68
C PRO A 232 22.20 -3.28 -10.47
N GLN A 233 21.26 -2.32 -10.47
CA GLN A 233 21.48 -1.03 -11.11
C GLN A 233 22.65 -0.26 -10.49
N LEU A 234 22.73 -0.22 -9.16
CA LEU A 234 23.86 0.41 -8.46
C LEU A 234 25.19 -0.28 -8.77
N GLN A 235 25.19 -1.60 -8.90
CA GLN A 235 26.38 -2.34 -9.33
C GLN A 235 26.79 -1.96 -10.76
N GLY A 236 25.83 -1.85 -11.69
CA GLY A 236 26.09 -1.42 -13.06
C GLY A 236 26.75 -0.05 -13.13
N PHE A 237 26.26 0.94 -12.37
CA PHE A 237 26.88 2.27 -12.29
C PHE A 237 28.27 2.24 -11.67
N ALA A 238 28.51 1.36 -10.69
CA ALA A 238 29.83 1.20 -10.09
C ALA A 238 30.83 0.63 -11.12
N ASP A 239 30.44 -0.41 -11.85
CA ASP A 239 31.27 -1.06 -12.87
C ASP A 239 31.64 -0.09 -14.00
N GLU A 240 30.69 0.76 -14.42
CA GLU A 240 30.91 1.81 -15.42
C GLU A 240 31.90 2.89 -14.93
N ALA A 241 31.74 3.38 -13.70
CA ALA A 241 32.64 4.36 -13.11
C ALA A 241 34.08 3.80 -12.96
N GLU A 242 34.21 2.51 -12.63
CA GLU A 242 35.49 1.83 -12.57
C GLU A 242 36.11 1.63 -13.97
N ALA A 243 35.31 1.23 -14.95
CA ALA A 243 35.76 1.06 -16.34
C ALA A 243 36.29 2.39 -16.90
N THR A 244 35.54 3.47 -16.73
CA THR A 244 35.92 4.83 -17.12
C THR A 244 37.20 5.28 -16.40
N THR A 245 37.37 4.89 -15.14
CA THR A 245 38.61 5.16 -14.39
C THR A 245 39.81 4.39 -14.94
N ARG A 246 39.64 3.13 -15.34
CA ARG A 246 40.70 2.32 -15.98
C ARG A 246 41.08 2.86 -17.35
N GLU A 247 40.09 3.29 -18.13
CA GLU A 247 40.30 3.94 -19.43
C GLU A 247 41.06 5.25 -19.27
N ALA A 248 40.64 6.13 -18.36
CA ALA A 248 41.31 7.40 -18.10
C ALA A 248 42.79 7.20 -17.71
N ARG A 249 43.10 6.19 -16.88
CA ARG A 249 44.48 5.82 -16.55
C ARG A 249 45.28 5.32 -17.75
N THR A 250 44.64 4.63 -18.68
CA THR A 250 45.26 4.13 -19.91
C THR A 250 45.57 5.30 -20.86
N LEU A 251 44.62 6.22 -21.05
CA LEU A 251 44.81 7.43 -21.85
C LEU A 251 45.92 8.33 -21.31
N ILE A 252 46.08 8.44 -19.99
CA ILE A 252 47.23 9.15 -19.38
C ILE A 252 48.56 8.51 -19.83
N LYS A 253 48.66 7.18 -19.84
CA LYS A 253 49.87 6.47 -20.28
C LYS A 253 50.16 6.64 -21.77
N GLN A 254 49.11 6.85 -22.57
CA GLN A 254 49.20 7.08 -24.01
C GLN A 254 49.48 8.54 -24.39
N GLY A 255 49.69 9.43 -23.40
CA GLY A 255 50.02 10.83 -23.63
C GLY A 255 48.81 11.77 -23.70
N GLY A 256 47.64 11.33 -23.26
CA GLY A 256 46.45 12.18 -23.13
C GLY A 256 46.60 13.29 -22.09
N SER A 257 45.68 14.26 -22.09
CA SER A 257 45.66 15.38 -21.14
C SER A 257 45.58 14.89 -19.70
N ARG A 258 46.71 14.94 -19.00
CA ARG A 258 46.84 14.39 -17.65
C ARG A 258 45.89 15.06 -16.66
N GLU A 259 45.80 16.38 -16.69
CA GLU A 259 44.94 17.16 -15.79
C GLU A 259 43.46 16.79 -15.95
N SER A 260 42.96 16.77 -17.19
CA SER A 260 41.56 16.43 -17.48
C SER A 260 41.23 15.00 -17.05
N LEU A 261 42.11 14.04 -17.33
CA LEU A 261 41.89 12.64 -16.99
C LEU A 261 42.01 12.38 -15.47
N GLU A 262 42.88 13.09 -14.76
CA GLU A 262 42.93 13.04 -13.29
C GLU A 262 41.68 13.66 -12.66
N ASN A 263 41.10 14.72 -13.24
CA ASN A 263 39.80 15.25 -12.83
C ASN A 263 38.68 14.20 -12.99
N ASN A 264 38.64 13.50 -14.13
CA ASN A 264 37.66 12.42 -14.36
C ASN A 264 37.82 11.29 -13.35
N ILE A 265 39.05 10.89 -13.04
CA ILE A 265 39.33 9.87 -12.00
C ILE A 265 38.82 10.34 -10.63
N ARG A 266 39.02 11.62 -10.26
CA ARG A 266 38.50 12.18 -9.00
C ARG A 266 36.98 12.21 -8.97
N ALA A 267 36.34 12.57 -10.08
CA ALA A 267 34.88 12.57 -10.22
C ALA A 267 34.32 11.15 -10.05
N ASN A 268 34.87 10.17 -10.76
CA ASN A 268 34.46 8.76 -10.63
C ASN A 268 34.71 8.22 -9.21
N ALA A 269 35.78 8.61 -8.54
CA ALA A 269 36.01 8.24 -7.15
C ALA A 269 34.95 8.81 -6.19
N LEU A 270 34.45 10.03 -6.45
CA LEU A 270 33.32 10.57 -5.71
C LEU A 270 32.03 9.80 -6.02
N THR A 271 31.74 9.53 -7.29
CA THR A 271 30.59 8.73 -7.73
C THR A 271 30.58 7.37 -7.04
N LEU A 272 31.70 6.64 -7.02
CA LEU A 272 31.82 5.35 -6.35
C LEU A 272 31.56 5.43 -4.84
N ARG A 273 32.03 6.50 -4.17
CA ARG A 273 31.72 6.70 -2.74
C ARG A 273 30.23 6.90 -2.52
N THR A 274 29.57 7.69 -3.36
CA THR A 274 28.12 7.94 -3.28
C THR A 274 27.32 6.66 -3.53
N ILE A 275 27.67 5.89 -4.58
CA ILE A 275 27.05 4.60 -4.88
C ILE A 275 27.18 3.64 -3.69
N ASN A 276 28.36 3.54 -3.08
CA ASN A 276 28.60 2.67 -1.93
C ASN A 276 27.78 3.09 -0.70
N LEU A 277 27.68 4.39 -0.43
CA LEU A 277 26.86 4.91 0.65
C LEU A 277 25.38 4.56 0.43
N TYR A 278 24.87 4.79 -0.77
CA TYR A 278 23.49 4.47 -1.10
C TYR A 278 23.20 2.97 -1.07
N ARG A 279 24.12 2.14 -1.58
CA ARG A 279 24.05 0.68 -1.49
C ARG A 279 23.95 0.22 -0.04
N SER A 280 24.74 0.81 0.86
CA SER A 280 24.68 0.50 2.30
C SER A 280 23.32 0.86 2.90
N LEU A 281 22.78 2.04 2.59
CA LEU A 281 21.48 2.49 3.08
C LEU A 281 20.34 1.58 2.64
N VAL A 282 20.29 1.25 1.34
CA VAL A 282 19.24 0.39 0.77
C VAL A 282 19.35 -1.05 1.30
N THR A 283 20.57 -1.56 1.46
CA THR A 283 20.81 -2.88 2.07
C THR A 283 20.32 -2.93 3.51
N GLU A 284 20.64 -1.92 4.31
CA GLU A 284 20.18 -1.82 5.70
C GLU A 284 18.65 -1.77 5.79
N GLN A 285 17.99 -1.02 4.92
CA GLN A 285 16.53 -0.95 4.86
C GLN A 285 15.92 -2.30 4.49
N ARG A 286 16.44 -2.98 3.47
CA ARG A 286 16.02 -4.34 3.10
C ARG A 286 16.17 -5.32 4.25
N ASP A 287 17.27 -5.28 4.99
CA ASP A 287 17.51 -6.21 6.10
C ASP A 287 16.54 -5.95 7.26
N ARG A 288 16.20 -4.68 7.54
CA ARG A 288 15.15 -4.31 8.49
C ARG A 288 13.78 -4.83 8.05
N VAL A 289 13.43 -4.68 6.77
CA VAL A 289 12.17 -5.19 6.21
C VAL A 289 12.13 -6.72 6.24
N THR A 290 13.24 -7.39 5.94
CA THR A 290 13.38 -8.87 6.02
C THR A 290 13.13 -9.38 7.45
N THR A 291 13.66 -8.68 8.45
CA THR A 291 13.41 -8.98 9.86
C THR A 291 11.92 -8.78 10.21
N SER A 292 11.31 -7.72 9.69
CA SER A 292 9.88 -7.44 9.88
C SER A 292 8.99 -8.50 9.21
N LEU A 293 9.34 -8.92 8.00
CA LEU A 293 8.65 -9.96 7.24
C LEU A 293 8.53 -11.27 8.03
N THR A 294 9.61 -11.68 8.69
CA THR A 294 9.58 -12.88 9.55
C THR A 294 8.54 -12.76 10.66
N LYS A 295 8.34 -11.57 11.24
CA LYS A 295 7.30 -11.33 12.25
C LYS A 295 5.92 -11.33 11.61
N SER A 296 5.74 -10.60 10.51
CA SER A 296 4.47 -10.52 9.78
C SER A 296 3.97 -11.90 9.33
N GLN A 297 4.87 -12.79 8.90
CA GLN A 297 4.53 -14.18 8.53
C GLN A 297 4.02 -14.99 9.72
N ARG A 298 4.60 -14.79 10.91
CA ARG A 298 4.10 -15.44 12.15
C ARG A 298 2.73 -14.91 12.53
N GLU A 299 2.53 -13.60 12.46
CA GLU A 299 1.22 -12.98 12.72
C GLU A 299 0.15 -13.45 11.72
N LEU A 300 0.50 -13.56 10.43
CA LEU A 300 -0.37 -14.14 9.42
C LEU A 300 -0.75 -15.59 9.75
N ALA A 301 0.21 -16.40 10.21
CA ALA A 301 -0.07 -17.78 10.61
C ALA A 301 -1.02 -17.85 11.82
N VAL A 302 -0.84 -16.97 12.82
CA VAL A 302 -1.73 -16.86 13.99
C VAL A 302 -3.13 -16.41 13.58
N ALA A 303 -3.24 -15.37 12.75
CA ALA A 303 -4.51 -14.90 12.22
C ALA A 303 -5.23 -16.00 11.44
N THR A 304 -4.50 -16.74 10.60
CA THR A 304 -5.04 -17.86 9.82
C THR A 304 -5.56 -18.98 10.70
N ASN A 305 -4.81 -19.36 11.75
CA ASN A 305 -5.25 -20.37 12.71
C ASN A 305 -6.49 -19.91 13.50
N THR A 306 -6.52 -18.64 13.91
CA THR A 306 -7.66 -18.04 14.60
C THR A 306 -8.91 -18.08 13.72
N TYR A 307 -8.77 -17.67 12.46
CA TYR A 307 -9.85 -17.74 11.47
C TYR A 307 -10.38 -19.17 11.30
N ARG A 308 -9.48 -20.16 11.10
CA ARG A 308 -9.87 -21.58 10.99
C ARG A 308 -10.62 -22.08 12.22
N THR A 309 -10.20 -21.66 13.42
CA THR A 309 -10.86 -22.02 14.68
C THR A 309 -12.27 -21.45 14.74
N VAL A 310 -12.45 -20.17 14.37
CA VAL A 310 -13.77 -19.52 14.34
C VAL A 310 -14.66 -20.16 13.27
N LYS A 311 -14.13 -20.43 12.07
CA LYS A 311 -14.83 -21.12 10.97
C LYS A 311 -15.33 -22.50 11.42
N LEU A 312 -14.48 -23.29 12.09
CA LEU A 312 -14.86 -24.61 12.61
C LEU A 312 -15.98 -24.50 13.67
N SER A 313 -15.83 -23.58 14.63
CA SER A 313 -16.85 -23.34 15.66
C SER A 313 -18.19 -22.91 15.06
N ALA A 314 -18.17 -22.06 14.02
CA ALA A 314 -19.36 -21.67 13.27
C ALA A 314 -20.03 -22.88 12.60
N HIS A 315 -19.27 -23.75 11.93
CA HIS A 315 -19.82 -24.97 11.30
C HIS A 315 -20.44 -25.93 12.31
N VAL A 316 -19.81 -26.11 13.48
CA VAL A 316 -20.37 -26.95 14.56
C VAL A 316 -21.67 -26.36 15.10
N ALA A 317 -21.72 -25.04 15.33
CA ALA A 317 -22.93 -24.36 15.78
C ALA A 317 -24.07 -24.47 14.75
N ASP A 318 -23.76 -24.38 13.45
CA ASP A 318 -24.73 -24.60 12.38
C ASP A 318 -25.29 -26.02 12.39
N LEU A 319 -24.43 -27.03 12.53
CA LEU A 319 -24.84 -28.44 12.61
C LEU A 319 -25.78 -28.69 13.80
N ILE A 320 -25.45 -28.14 14.98
CA ILE A 320 -26.29 -28.24 16.19
C ILE A 320 -27.65 -27.59 15.95
N ARG A 321 -27.68 -26.37 15.40
CA ARG A 321 -28.94 -25.66 15.09
C ARG A 321 -29.82 -26.42 14.11
N GLN A 322 -29.24 -27.01 13.06
CA GLN A 322 -29.97 -27.84 12.10
C GLN A 322 -30.51 -29.13 12.73
N GLY A 323 -29.71 -29.78 13.58
CA GLY A 323 -30.12 -30.95 14.35
C GLY A 323 -31.32 -30.67 15.24
N VAL A 324 -31.26 -29.59 16.05
CA VAL A 324 -32.37 -29.17 16.93
C VAL A 324 -33.65 -28.92 16.13
N LYS A 325 -33.56 -28.17 15.02
CA LYS A 325 -34.73 -27.91 14.15
C LYS A 325 -35.33 -29.18 13.57
N THR A 326 -34.49 -30.16 13.22
CA THR A 326 -34.92 -31.46 12.71
C THR A 326 -35.65 -32.26 13.78
N PHE A 327 -35.12 -32.28 15.02
CA PHE A 327 -35.79 -32.92 16.16
C PHE A 327 -37.12 -32.25 16.50
N ASP A 328 -37.19 -30.91 16.51
CA ASP A 328 -38.45 -30.19 16.75
C ASP A 328 -39.51 -30.51 15.69
N THR A 329 -39.08 -30.62 14.42
CA THR A 329 -39.97 -31.01 13.32
C THR A 329 -40.47 -32.45 13.47
N LEU A 330 -39.60 -33.39 13.87
CA LEU A 330 -39.98 -34.78 14.12
C LEU A 330 -40.89 -34.92 15.35
N ALA A 331 -40.68 -34.14 16.40
CA ALA A 331 -41.55 -34.10 17.58
C ALA A 331 -42.95 -33.59 17.22
N GLY A 332 -43.05 -32.60 16.32
CA GLY A 332 -44.31 -32.09 15.79
C GLY A 332 -45.06 -33.04 14.83
N LEU A 333 -44.39 -34.10 14.33
CA LEU A 333 -44.99 -35.13 13.46
C LEU A 333 -45.56 -36.33 14.24
N GLN A 334 -45.39 -36.39 15.56
CA GLN A 334 -46.05 -37.42 16.37
C GLN A 334 -47.56 -37.21 16.35
N VAL A 335 -48.31 -38.25 16.00
CA VAL A 335 -49.78 -38.27 16.00
C VAL A 335 -50.27 -37.92 17.42
N PRO A 336 -51.25 -37.01 17.60
CA PRO A 336 -51.83 -36.81 18.92
C PRO A 336 -52.38 -38.15 19.39
N VAL A 337 -51.86 -38.65 20.51
CA VAL A 337 -52.41 -39.84 21.15
C VAL A 337 -53.88 -39.52 21.41
N ALA A 338 -54.79 -40.23 20.73
CA ALA A 338 -56.21 -40.14 21.01
C ALA A 338 -56.36 -40.36 22.52
N THR A 339 -56.78 -39.33 23.24
CA THR A 339 -57.08 -39.43 24.65
C THR A 339 -57.99 -40.64 24.82
N SER A 340 -57.55 -41.65 25.58
CA SER A 340 -58.44 -42.74 25.92
C SER A 340 -59.69 -42.10 26.53
N PHE A 341 -60.86 -42.46 26.03
CA PHE A 341 -62.14 -42.05 26.58
C PHE A 341 -62.22 -42.50 28.05
N GLU A 342 -61.83 -41.62 28.97
CA GLU A 342 -62.10 -41.80 30.38
C GLU A 342 -63.54 -41.39 30.64
N ASN A 343 -64.38 -42.40 30.91
CA ASN A 343 -65.80 -42.24 31.17
C ASN A 343 -66.06 -41.70 32.59
N SER A 344 -65.51 -40.52 32.89
CA SER A 344 -65.65 -39.80 34.16
C SER A 344 -67.10 -39.35 34.39
N ALA A 345 -67.84 -39.04 33.31
CA ALA A 345 -69.27 -38.74 33.35
C ALA A 345 -70.12 -39.93 33.82
N MET A 346 -69.84 -41.16 33.36
CA MET A 346 -70.56 -42.36 33.85
C MET A 346 -70.21 -42.72 35.29
N ARG A 347 -68.98 -42.50 35.75
CA ARG A 347 -68.61 -42.75 37.16
C ARG A 347 -69.36 -41.79 38.10
N GLU A 348 -69.53 -40.54 37.69
CA GLU A 348 -70.27 -39.54 38.48
C GLU A 348 -71.78 -39.83 38.50
N GLU A 349 -72.36 -40.26 37.37
CA GLU A 349 -73.77 -40.70 37.34
C GLU A 349 -74.00 -41.98 38.17
N PHE A 350 -73.07 -42.93 38.15
CA PHE A 350 -73.14 -44.13 39.01
C PHE A 350 -73.04 -43.78 40.50
N ARG A 351 -72.19 -42.81 40.86
CA ARG A 351 -72.07 -42.30 42.24
C ARG A 351 -73.38 -41.65 42.71
N LYS A 352 -73.97 -40.77 41.89
CA LYS A 352 -75.27 -40.13 42.18
C LYS A 352 -76.42 -41.14 42.29
N LEU A 353 -76.41 -42.19 41.47
CA LEU A 353 -77.41 -43.27 41.57
C LEU A 353 -77.28 -44.04 42.90
N THR A 354 -76.05 -44.33 43.30
CA THR A 354 -75.75 -45.08 44.54
C THR A 354 -76.11 -44.28 45.79
N GLU A 355 -75.82 -42.98 45.80
CA GLU A 355 -76.20 -42.06 46.88
C GLU A 355 -77.73 -41.94 47.02
N ARG A 356 -78.48 -41.89 45.91
CA ARG A 356 -79.95 -41.89 45.93
C ARG A 356 -80.56 -43.20 46.42
N MET A 357 -79.93 -44.34 46.13
CA MET A 357 -80.39 -45.65 46.62
C MET A 357 -80.10 -45.88 48.10
N GLN A 358 -79.06 -45.24 48.66
CA GLN A 358 -78.76 -45.29 50.09
C GLN A 358 -79.65 -44.37 50.93
N GLN A 359 -80.24 -43.32 50.34
CA GLN A 359 -81.19 -42.42 51.00
C GLN A 359 -82.66 -42.87 50.90
N ALA A 360 -82.94 -44.01 50.26
CA ALA A 360 -84.28 -44.59 50.12
C ALA A 360 -84.54 -45.83 51.00
N LYS A 361 -83.74 -46.01 52.06
CA LYS A 361 -84.03 -46.85 53.24
C LYS A 361 -84.03 -45.96 54.47
#